data_AF-A0A9D7GW69-F1
#
_entry.id   AF-A0A9D7GW69-F1
#
_cell.length_a   1.000
_cell.length_b   1.000
_cell.length_c   1.000
_cell.angle_alpha   90.00
_cell.angle_beta   90.00
_cell.angle_gamma   90.00
#
_symmetry.space_group_name_H-M   'P 1'
#
loop_
_entity.id
_entity.type
_entity.pdbx_description
1 polymer ?
#
loop_
_entity_poly.entity_id
_entity_poly.type
_entity_poly.pdbx_seq_one_letter_code
_entity_poly.pdbx_strand_id
1 'polypeptide(L)'
;MQQSFWGKYGVAKAYGVTHPLTMQPTDRNPSLLDEKDGIPAPWDQLGLHKQLARGVVVLACNLALQDIVETVKKQDGLSDEAARTVTVGGLIPGVILQPSGVFAAVRAQEAGCAYVRAS
;
A
#
# COMPACT_ATOMS: atom_id res chain seq x y z
N MET A 1 -1.25 -1.22 -2.57
CA MET A 1 -1.58 -1.99 -3.79
C MET A 1 -2.43 -3.19 -3.42
N GLN A 2 -3.35 -3.62 -4.28
CA GLN A 2 -4.22 -4.78 -4.07
C GLN A 2 -3.42 -6.11 -4.05
N GLN A 3 -3.97 -7.16 -3.43
CA GLN A 3 -3.29 -8.46 -3.37
C GLN A 3 -3.04 -9.08 -4.76
N SER A 4 -3.96 -8.91 -5.72
CA SER A 4 -3.78 -9.37 -7.10
C SER A 4 -2.56 -8.73 -7.77
N PHE A 5 -2.34 -7.44 -7.52
CA PHE A 5 -1.15 -6.72 -7.98
C PHE A 5 0.13 -7.28 -7.35
N TRP A 6 0.10 -7.57 -6.04
CA TRP A 6 1.23 -8.18 -5.33
C TRP A 6 1.60 -9.55 -5.92
N GLY A 7 0.60 -10.39 -6.17
CA GLY A 7 0.80 -11.69 -6.80
C GLY A 7 1.37 -11.58 -8.21
N LYS A 8 0.83 -10.68 -9.05
CA LYS A 8 1.29 -10.50 -10.43
C LYS A 8 2.75 -10.05 -10.50
N TYR A 9 3.14 -9.04 -9.72
CA TYR A 9 4.47 -8.42 -9.83
C TYR A 9 5.49 -8.93 -8.81
N GLY A 10 5.14 -9.95 -8.03
CA GLY A 10 6.03 -10.58 -7.06
C GLY A 10 6.53 -9.63 -5.97
N VAL A 11 5.70 -8.66 -5.57
CA VAL A 11 6.10 -7.55 -4.68
C VAL A 11 6.69 -8.06 -3.37
N ALA A 12 6.04 -9.03 -2.72
CA ALA A 12 6.51 -9.54 -1.44
C ALA A 12 7.93 -10.13 -1.51
N LYS A 13 8.21 -10.89 -2.58
CA LYS A 13 9.53 -11.48 -2.83
C LYS A 13 10.57 -10.41 -3.14
N ALA A 14 10.22 -9.42 -3.96
CA ALA A 14 11.11 -8.32 -4.34
C ALA A 14 11.58 -7.50 -3.13
N TYR A 15 10.72 -7.34 -2.12
CA TYR A 15 11.02 -6.56 -0.91
C TYR A 15 11.31 -7.40 0.34
N GLY A 16 11.45 -8.73 0.20
CA GLY A 16 11.74 -9.61 1.34
C GLY A 16 10.70 -9.53 2.46
N VAL A 17 9.43 -9.38 2.11
CA VAL A 17 8.34 -9.13 3.06
C VAL A 17 8.09 -10.36 3.94
N THR A 18 7.93 -10.13 5.23
CA THR A 18 7.59 -11.15 6.23
C THR A 18 6.21 -10.91 6.81
N HIS A 19 5.59 -11.99 7.31
CA HIS A 19 4.34 -11.93 8.03
C HIS A 19 4.56 -11.24 9.40
N PRO A 20 3.71 -10.28 9.80
CA PRO A 20 4.00 -9.39 10.92
C PRO A 20 4.01 -10.07 12.30
N LEU A 21 3.40 -11.26 12.43
CA LEU A 21 3.34 -11.99 13.71
C LEU A 21 4.34 -13.15 13.78
N THR A 22 4.53 -13.86 12.66
CA THR A 22 5.34 -15.08 12.63
C THR A 22 6.75 -14.82 12.14
N MET A 23 6.98 -13.63 11.57
CA MET A 23 8.25 -13.21 10.97
C MET A 23 8.74 -14.10 9.82
N GLN A 24 7.89 -15.01 9.33
CA GLN A 24 8.21 -15.88 8.21
C GLN A 24 7.98 -15.15 6.88
N PRO A 25 8.72 -15.50 5.81
CA PRO A 25 8.44 -14.99 4.47
C PRO A 25 6.97 -15.17 4.09
N THR A 26 6.39 -14.19 3.41
CA THR A 26 5.01 -14.25 2.93
C THR A 26 4.90 -13.74 1.49
N ASP A 27 3.85 -14.16 0.78
CA ASP A 27 3.43 -13.63 -0.52
C ASP A 27 2.23 -12.68 -0.40
N ARG A 28 1.71 -12.50 0.82
CA ARG A 28 0.55 -11.68 1.13
C ARG A 28 0.96 -10.22 1.41
N ASN A 29 0.10 -9.28 1.05
CA ASN A 29 0.23 -7.88 1.44
C ASN A 29 -0.09 -7.75 2.95
N PRO A 30 0.89 -7.40 3.80
CA PRO A 30 0.68 -7.29 5.25
C PRO A 30 -0.39 -6.27 5.64
N SER A 31 -0.56 -5.21 4.85
CA SER A 31 -1.59 -4.19 5.09
C SER A 31 -3.01 -4.71 4.88
N LEU A 32 -3.20 -5.89 4.27
CA LEU A 32 -4.51 -6.47 3.99
C LEU A 32 -4.82 -7.71 4.84
N LEU A 33 -3.91 -8.10 5.74
CA LEU A 33 -4.12 -9.27 6.58
C LEU A 33 -5.23 -9.02 7.62
N ASP A 34 -6.06 -10.03 7.83
CA ASP A 34 -7.11 -10.01 8.84
C ASP A 34 -7.29 -11.38 9.52
N GLU A 35 -8.43 -11.61 10.17
CA GLU A 35 -8.75 -12.87 10.85
C GLU A 35 -8.62 -14.09 9.94
N LYS A 36 -8.88 -13.94 8.63
CA LYS A 36 -8.79 -15.03 7.65
C LYS A 36 -7.35 -15.41 7.36
N ASP A 37 -6.41 -14.50 7.61
CA ASP A 37 -4.98 -14.73 7.51
C ASP A 37 -4.34 -15.10 8.87
N GLY A 38 -5.15 -15.31 9.91
CA GLY A 38 -4.68 -15.74 11.24
C GLY A 38 -4.23 -14.59 12.15
N ILE A 39 -4.61 -13.34 11.85
CA ILE A 39 -4.38 -12.21 12.75
C ILE A 39 -5.38 -12.30 13.92
N PRO A 40 -4.94 -12.35 15.19
CA PRO A 40 -5.84 -12.45 16.34
C PRO A 40 -6.45 -11.09 16.69
N ALA A 41 -7.61 -11.12 17.37
CA ALA A 41 -8.19 -9.92 17.96
C ALA A 41 -7.28 -9.33 19.06
N PRO A 42 -7.24 -7.98 19.22
CA PRO A 42 -7.96 -6.97 18.43
C PRO A 42 -7.22 -6.52 17.17
N TRP A 43 -6.07 -7.13 16.83
CA TRP A 43 -5.19 -6.70 15.76
C TRP A 43 -5.75 -6.96 14.36
N ASP A 44 -6.65 -7.93 14.24
CA ASP A 44 -7.39 -8.26 13.01
C ASP A 44 -8.15 -7.05 12.45
N GLN A 45 -8.46 -6.06 13.29
CA GLN A 45 -9.13 -4.84 12.90
C GLN A 45 -8.21 -3.79 12.27
N LEU A 46 -6.88 -3.93 12.37
CA LEU A 46 -5.91 -2.96 11.83
C LEU A 46 -5.69 -3.07 10.32
N GLY A 47 -6.19 -4.13 9.67
CA GLY A 47 -6.13 -4.28 8.22
C GLY A 47 -6.68 -3.04 7.50
N LEU A 48 -5.95 -2.58 6.47
CA LEU A 48 -6.21 -1.32 5.78
C LEU A 48 -7.61 -1.25 5.17
N HIS A 49 -8.13 -2.38 4.68
CA HIS A 49 -9.51 -2.50 4.17
C HIS A 49 -10.55 -2.21 5.24
N LYS A 50 -10.34 -2.68 6.48
CA LYS A 50 -11.23 -2.39 7.61
C LYS A 50 -11.11 -0.93 8.07
N GLN A 51 -9.91 -0.36 8.04
CA GLN A 51 -9.70 1.07 8.35
C GLN A 51 -10.41 1.97 7.33
N LEU A 52 -10.28 1.66 6.04
CA LEU A 52 -11.03 2.34 4.97
C LEU A 52 -12.54 2.23 5.18
N ALA A 53 -13.05 1.02 5.50
CA ALA A 53 -14.47 0.80 5.78
C ALA A 53 -14.98 1.59 7.01
N ARG A 54 -14.11 1.91 7.97
CA ARG A 54 -14.42 2.77 9.13
C ARG A 54 -14.34 4.27 8.84
N GLY A 55 -13.95 4.66 7.63
CA GLY A 55 -13.83 6.05 7.22
C GLY A 55 -12.44 6.68 7.45
N VAL A 56 -11.41 5.87 7.71
CA VAL A 56 -10.03 6.39 7.78
C VAL A 56 -9.58 6.85 6.40
N VAL A 57 -9.07 8.08 6.33
CA VAL A 57 -8.48 8.63 5.10
C VAL A 57 -7.07 8.05 4.93
N VAL A 58 -6.84 7.36 3.81
CA VAL A 58 -5.55 6.74 3.48
C VAL A 58 -4.96 7.42 2.25
N LEU A 59 -3.73 7.92 2.39
CA LEU A 59 -3.02 8.65 1.34
C LEU A 59 -1.81 7.84 0.86
N ALA A 60 -1.62 7.76 -0.45
CA ALA A 60 -0.44 7.15 -1.07
C ALA A 60 0.49 8.21 -1.67
N CYS A 61 1.80 7.94 -1.65
CA CYS A 61 2.82 8.83 -2.18
C CYS A 61 3.06 8.54 -3.68
N ASN A 62 2.76 9.49 -4.57
CA ASN A 62 3.01 9.32 -6.00
C ASN A 62 4.52 9.28 -6.35
N LEU A 63 5.37 9.94 -5.57
CA LEU A 63 6.82 9.84 -5.74
C LEU A 63 7.32 8.40 -5.48
N ALA A 64 6.87 7.76 -4.39
CA ALA A 64 7.21 6.37 -4.09
C ALA A 64 6.56 5.38 -5.08
N LEU A 65 5.43 5.76 -5.69
CA LEU A 65 4.78 4.94 -6.71
C LEU A 65 5.67 4.75 -7.95
N GLN A 66 6.59 5.67 -8.23
CA GLN A 66 7.45 5.60 -9.42
C GLN A 66 8.33 4.34 -9.46
N ASP A 67 8.82 3.88 -8.31
CA ASP A 67 9.61 2.63 -8.23
C ASP A 67 8.77 1.41 -8.65
N ILE A 68 7.47 1.44 -8.32
CA ILE A 68 6.51 0.41 -8.71
C ILE A 68 6.15 0.53 -10.18
N VAL A 69 5.98 1.75 -10.71
CA VAL A 69 5.76 1.99 -12.15
C VAL A 69 6.89 1.41 -12.97
N GLU A 70 8.15 1.64 -12.57
CA GLU A 70 9.32 1.11 -13.26
C GLU A 70 9.36 -0.43 -13.22
N THR A 71 8.91 -1.03 -12.11
CA THR A 71 8.76 -2.49 -11.99
C THR A 71 7.73 -3.03 -13.00
N VAL A 72 6.55 -2.41 -13.05
CA VAL A 72 5.48 -2.79 -13.99
C VAL A 72 5.94 -2.61 -15.43
N LYS A 73 6.58 -1.48 -15.74
CA LYS A 73 7.11 -1.17 -17.07
C LYS A 73 8.05 -2.26 -17.56
N LYS A 74 9.02 -2.66 -16.74
CA LYS A 74 10.01 -3.70 -17.07
C LYS A 74 9.38 -5.07 -17.24
N GLN A 75 8.50 -5.47 -16.33
CA GLN A 75 7.91 -6.83 -16.34
C GLN A 75 6.88 -7.01 -17.46
N ASP A 76 6.09 -5.98 -17.77
CA ASP A 76 5.04 -6.05 -18.78
C ASP A 76 5.47 -5.50 -20.16
N GLY A 77 6.68 -4.92 -20.28
CA GLY A 77 7.20 -4.38 -21.53
C GLY A 77 6.41 -3.16 -22.05
N LEU A 78 5.94 -2.31 -21.13
CA LEU A 78 5.03 -1.20 -21.43
C LEU A 78 5.75 0.15 -21.64
N SER A 79 5.04 1.13 -22.20
CA SER A 79 5.43 2.54 -22.13
C SER A 79 5.24 3.10 -20.71
N ASP A 80 5.85 4.25 -20.42
CA ASP A 80 5.72 4.91 -19.11
C ASP A 80 4.26 5.22 -18.74
N GLU A 81 3.48 5.72 -19.70
CA GLU A 81 2.07 6.07 -19.49
C GLU A 81 1.21 4.82 -19.24
N ALA A 82 1.43 3.75 -20.00
CA ALA A 82 0.70 2.49 -19.83
C ALA A 82 1.06 1.82 -18.49
N ALA A 83 2.36 1.76 -18.15
CA ALA A 83 2.82 1.22 -16.88
C ALA A 83 2.25 2.02 -15.69
N ARG A 84 2.20 3.35 -15.81
CA ARG A 84 1.56 4.22 -14.82
C ARG A 84 0.08 3.91 -14.66
N THR A 85 -0.65 3.78 -15.75
CA THR A 85 -2.09 3.47 -15.73
C THR A 85 -2.37 2.16 -15.00
N VAL A 86 -1.62 1.10 -15.33
CA VAL A 86 -1.72 -0.20 -14.66
C VAL A 86 -1.38 -0.08 -13.17
N THR A 87 -0.31 0.65 -12.85
CA THR A 87 0.14 0.84 -11.47
C THR A 87 -0.88 1.61 -10.63
N VAL A 88 -1.44 2.71 -11.15
CA VAL A 88 -2.49 3.47 -10.45
C VAL A 88 -3.75 2.61 -10.28
N GLY A 89 -4.13 1.85 -11.30
CA GLY A 89 -5.28 0.91 -11.22
C GLY A 89 -5.09 -0.21 -10.19
N GLY A 90 -3.85 -0.54 -9.83
CA GLY A 90 -3.53 -1.52 -8.79
C GLY A 90 -3.61 -0.98 -7.35
N LEU A 91 -3.90 0.31 -7.15
CA LEU A 91 -4.14 0.87 -5.81
C LEU A 91 -5.34 0.20 -5.14
N ILE A 92 -5.32 0.16 -3.81
CA ILE A 92 -6.45 -0.36 -3.04
C ILE A 92 -7.62 0.64 -3.19
N PRO A 93 -8.84 0.20 -3.53
CA PRO A 93 -9.98 1.11 -3.64
C PRO A 93 -10.16 1.95 -2.37
N GLY A 94 -10.37 3.26 -2.53
CA GLY A 94 -10.48 4.22 -1.43
C GLY A 94 -9.16 4.89 -1.01
N VAL A 95 -8.00 4.39 -1.46
CA VAL A 95 -6.72 5.08 -1.27
C VAL A 95 -6.61 6.28 -2.23
N ILE A 96 -6.25 7.44 -1.68
CA ILE A 96 -6.10 8.67 -2.46
C ILE A 96 -4.63 8.91 -2.78
N LEU A 97 -4.32 9.03 -4.07
CA LEU A 97 -2.96 9.30 -4.51
C LEU A 97 -2.62 10.79 -4.38
N GLN A 98 -1.57 11.10 -3.62
CA GLN A 98 -1.07 12.45 -3.39
C GLN A 98 0.25 12.68 -4.15
N PRO A 99 0.59 13.93 -4.52
CA PRO A 99 1.85 14.23 -5.22
C PRO A 99 3.09 13.64 -4.52
N SER A 100 3.14 13.75 -3.19
CA SER A 100 4.08 13.02 -2.34
C SER A 100 3.52 12.84 -0.92
N GLY A 101 4.04 11.88 -0.17
CA GLY A 101 3.66 11.66 1.23
C GLY A 101 4.07 12.84 2.13
N VAL A 102 5.21 13.47 1.83
CA VAL A 102 5.68 14.67 2.55
C VAL A 102 4.73 15.83 2.33
N PHE A 103 4.34 16.08 1.07
CA PHE A 103 3.34 17.11 0.75
C PHE A 103 2.03 16.85 1.51
N ALA A 104 1.53 15.62 1.47
CA ALA A 104 0.30 15.24 2.14
C ALA A 104 0.36 15.49 3.67
N ALA A 105 1.45 15.09 4.32
CA ALA A 105 1.65 15.28 5.75
C ALA A 105 1.70 16.77 6.13
N VAL A 106 2.48 17.58 5.39
CA VAL A 106 2.58 19.02 5.62
C VAL A 106 1.23 19.70 5.44
N ARG A 107 0.50 19.40 4.36
CA ARG A 107 -0.83 19.97 4.12
C ARG A 107 -1.83 19.59 5.21
N ALA A 108 -1.77 18.36 5.73
CA ALA A 108 -2.61 17.94 6.85
C ALA A 108 -2.26 18.72 8.13
N GLN A 109 -0.98 18.92 8.43
CA GLN A 109 -0.54 19.71 9.58
C GLN A 109 -0.98 21.17 9.47
N GLU A 110 -0.83 21.79 8.29
CA GLU A 110 -1.30 23.16 8.02
C GLU A 110 -2.83 23.29 8.15
N ALA A 111 -3.57 22.21 7.93
CA ALA A 111 -5.01 22.14 8.17
C ALA A 111 -5.39 21.86 9.64
N GLY A 112 -4.41 21.78 10.55
CA GLY A 112 -4.63 21.58 11.99
C GLY A 112 -4.51 20.15 12.47
N CYS A 113 -4.10 19.18 11.63
CA CYS A 113 -3.86 17.82 12.08
C CYS A 113 -2.56 17.70 12.88
N ALA A 114 -2.55 16.86 13.92
CA ALA A 114 -1.33 16.48 14.61
C ALA A 114 -0.56 15.40 13.82
N TYR A 115 0.76 15.51 13.79
CA TYR A 115 1.63 14.48 13.20
C TYR A 115 2.00 13.43 14.24
N VAL A 116 1.78 12.17 13.90
CA VAL A 116 2.19 11.01 14.69
C VAL A 116 2.99 10.07 13.81
N ARG A 117 4.23 9.77 14.23
CA ARG A 117 5.06 8.74 13.60
C ARG A 117 4.93 7.45 14.40
N ALA A 118 4.24 6.46 13.84
CA ALA A 118 4.24 5.10 14.38
C ALA A 118 5.52 4.40 13.93
N SER A 119 6.38 4.01 14.87
CA SER A 119 7.61 3.24 14.59
C SER A 119 7.92 2.28 15.70
#